data_AF-A0A2N3KXU9-F1
#
_entry.id   AF-A0A2N3KXU9-F1
#
_cell.length_a   1.000
_cell.length_b   1.000
_cell.length_c   1.000
_cell.angle_alpha   90.00
_cell.angle_beta   90.00
_cell.angle_gamma   90.00
#
_symmetry.space_group_name_H-M   'P 1'
#
loop_
_entity.id
_entity.type
_entity.pdbx_description
1 polymer ?
#
loop_
_entity_poly.entity_id
_entity_poly.type
_entity_poly.pdbx_seq_one_letter_code
_entity_poly.pdbx_strand_id
1 'polypeptide(L)'
;MMRETNVRASFFENGKNTMIEIRIVGSSDTIIRKASAEDTARFAAEYQQYKGNLPKDVGGTPLTEVPGIDQNRAVALSLKGIHNAEDLAELDDGPAKNAIGMGWLDLRKSARNVIELNKMKAEAEKAKAAQEAAEKSAADEAEAKAKAEAEAEKKQANQKQTPKAS
;
A
#
# COMPACT_ATOMS: atom_id res chain seq x y z
N MET A 1 23.28 12.95 1.08
CA MET A 1 22.24 12.47 2.02
C MET A 1 22.24 10.95 1.98
N MET A 2 22.78 10.30 3.00
CA MET A 2 22.66 8.85 3.14
C MET A 2 21.22 8.56 3.54
N ARG A 3 20.43 7.99 2.64
CA ARG A 3 19.24 7.26 3.04
C ARG A 3 19.77 6.02 3.75
N GLU A 4 19.69 5.98 5.08
CA GLU A 4 19.77 4.71 5.79
C GLU A 4 18.48 3.94 5.42
N THR A 5 18.47 3.34 4.24
CA THR A 5 17.50 2.34 3.82
C THR A 5 17.61 1.22 4.83
N ASN A 6 16.51 0.88 5.51
CA ASN A 6 16.35 -0.21 6.50
C ASN A 6 16.42 0.17 7.99
N VAL A 7 15.98 1.37 8.39
CA VAL A 7 15.72 1.68 9.81
C VAL A 7 14.24 1.92 10.07
N ARG A 8 13.76 1.47 11.23
CA ARG A 8 12.39 1.70 11.73
C ARG A 8 12.44 2.45 13.05
N ALA A 9 11.64 3.50 13.16
CA ALA A 9 11.50 4.26 14.39
C ALA A 9 10.21 3.89 15.15
N SER A 10 10.30 3.89 16.48
CA SER A 10 9.15 3.77 17.37
C SER A 10 9.24 4.85 18.43
N PHE A 11 8.22 5.68 18.54
CA PHE A 11 8.12 6.67 19.59
C PHE A 11 7.34 6.10 20.77
N PHE A 12 7.78 6.44 21.97
CA PHE A 12 7.09 6.04 23.21
C PHE A 12 7.37 7.05 24.32
N GLU A 13 6.49 7.09 25.32
CA GLU A 13 6.65 7.96 26.48
C GLU A 13 7.39 7.23 27.60
N ASN A 14 8.41 7.90 28.15
CA ASN A 14 9.10 7.47 29.36
C ASN A 14 9.01 8.60 30.40
N GLY A 15 7.98 8.55 31.23
CA GLY A 15 7.65 9.59 32.18
C GLY A 15 7.26 10.89 31.48
N LYS A 16 8.08 11.95 31.63
CA LYS A 16 7.85 13.26 31.01
C LYS A 16 8.55 13.44 29.65
N ASN A 17 9.34 12.47 29.22
CA ASN A 17 10.12 12.58 27.99
C ASN A 17 9.57 11.64 26.91
N THR A 18 9.45 12.15 25.69
CA THR A 18 9.26 11.32 24.50
C THR A 18 10.60 10.71 24.09
N MET A 19 10.64 9.39 24.00
CA MET A 19 11.77 8.59 23.57
C MET A 19 11.55 8.12 22.14
N ILE A 20 12.65 7.85 21.44
CA ILE A 20 12.68 7.20 20.15
C ILE A 20 13.55 5.94 20.24
N GLU A 21 12.98 4.81 19.81
CA GLU A 21 13.70 3.57 19.52
C GLU A 21 13.90 3.48 18.01
N ILE A 22 15.16 3.45 17.56
CA ILE A 22 15.53 3.22 16.17
C ILE A 22 16.11 1.81 16.07
N ARG A 23 15.46 0.95 15.28
CA ARG A 23 15.90 -0.42 15.02
C ARG A 23 16.29 -0.59 13.57
N ILE A 24 17.42 -1.27 13.33
CA ILE A 24 17.82 -1.66 11.98
C ILE A 24 17.11 -2.98 11.62
N VAL A 25 16.41 -3.01 10.49
CA VAL A 25 15.66 -4.19 10.03
C VAL A 25 16.63 -5.35 9.79
N GLY A 26 16.36 -6.51 10.41
CA GLY A 26 17.22 -7.70 10.33
C GLY A 26 18.44 -7.70 11.25
N SER A 27 18.69 -6.61 11.98
CA SER A 27 19.71 -6.56 13.04
C SER A 27 19.06 -6.55 14.42
N SER A 28 19.79 -7.00 15.43
CA SER A 28 19.40 -6.83 16.84
C SER A 28 19.82 -5.47 17.39
N ASP A 29 20.56 -4.69 16.60
CA ASP A 29 21.03 -3.37 17.00
C ASP A 29 19.85 -2.39 17.12
N THR A 30 19.74 -1.79 18.30
CA THR A 30 18.63 -0.91 18.68
C THR A 30 19.19 0.27 19.45
N ILE A 31 18.90 1.48 18.98
CA ILE A 31 19.32 2.73 19.62
C ILE A 31 18.10 3.35 20.28
N ILE A 32 18.14 3.51 21.61
CA ILE A 32 17.08 4.16 22.38
C ILE A 32 17.61 5.47 22.96
N ARG A 33 16.98 6.58 22.61
CA ARG A 33 17.36 7.91 23.13
C ARG A 33 16.17 8.85 23.20
N LYS A 34 16.36 10.03 23.80
CA LYS A 34 15.34 11.09 23.79
C LYS A 34 15.11 11.56 22.36
N ALA A 35 13.84 11.71 21.97
CA ALA A 35 13.46 12.19 20.65
C ALA A 35 13.88 13.66 20.49
N SER A 36 14.61 13.96 19.42
CA SER A 36 14.93 15.34 19.02
C SER A 36 13.93 15.84 17.97
N ALA A 37 13.94 17.15 17.70
CA ALA A 37 13.13 17.73 16.63
C ALA A 37 13.48 17.14 15.25
N GLU A 38 14.77 16.86 15.01
CA GLU A 38 15.22 16.21 13.77
C GLU A 38 14.64 14.80 13.60
N ASP A 39 14.49 14.04 14.69
CA ASP A 39 13.88 12.70 14.62
C ASP A 39 12.40 12.76 14.25
N THR A 40 11.67 13.74 14.81
CA THR A 40 10.26 13.91 14.47
C THR A 40 10.05 14.35 13.02
N ALA A 41 11.02 15.05 12.43
CA ALA A 41 11.01 15.40 11.01
C ALA A 41 11.43 14.21 10.13
N ARG A 42 12.45 13.44 10.58
CA ARG A 42 12.97 12.27 9.88
C ARG A 42 11.95 11.12 9.83
N PHE A 43 11.23 10.90 10.93
CA PHE A 43 10.24 9.84 11.11
C PHE A 43 8.85 10.42 11.36
N ALA A 44 8.45 11.36 10.48
CA ALA A 44 7.20 12.11 10.64
C ALA A 44 5.96 11.20 10.62
N ALA A 45 5.97 10.16 9.79
CA ALA A 45 4.85 9.21 9.71
C ALA A 45 4.70 8.44 11.03
N GLU A 46 5.78 7.89 11.58
CA GLU A 46 5.78 7.14 12.82
C GLU A 46 5.48 8.02 14.03
N TYR A 47 5.93 9.28 14.00
CA TYR A 47 5.59 10.25 15.03
C TYR A 47 4.11 10.62 15.02
N GLN A 48 3.51 10.77 13.83
CA GLN A 48 2.06 11.00 13.69
C GLN A 48 1.26 9.78 14.17
N GLN A 49 1.69 8.56 13.84
CA GLN A 49 1.07 7.33 14.34
C GLN A 49 1.12 7.26 15.87
N TYR A 50 2.26 7.58 16.47
CA TYR A 50 2.43 7.66 17.92
C TYR A 50 1.48 8.68 18.55
N LYS A 51 1.41 9.90 18.00
CA LYS A 51 0.52 10.96 18.52
C LYS A 51 -0.96 10.67 18.31
N GLY A 52 -1.31 9.96 17.24
CA GLY A 52 -2.68 9.56 16.94
C GLY A 52 -3.16 8.32 17.68
N ASN A 53 -2.29 7.65 18.46
CA ASN A 53 -2.54 6.33 19.04
C ASN A 53 -3.08 5.33 18.00
N LEU A 54 -2.60 5.45 16.75
CA LEU A 54 -3.03 4.60 15.66
C LEU A 54 -2.30 3.26 15.75
N PRO A 55 -2.97 2.14 15.43
CA PRO A 55 -2.28 0.86 15.30
C PRO A 55 -1.14 0.99 14.30
N LYS A 56 -0.02 0.37 14.65
CA LYS A 56 1.21 0.41 13.84
C LYS A 56 0.96 -0.38 12.57
N ASP A 57 0.55 0.31 11.51
CA ASP A 57 0.38 -0.32 10.21
C ASP A 57 1.76 -0.68 9.68
N VAL A 58 2.04 -1.97 9.64
CA VAL A 58 3.34 -2.47 9.20
C VAL A 58 3.45 -2.46 7.68
N GLY A 59 2.31 -2.26 6.97
CA GLY A 59 2.23 -2.06 5.54
C GLY A 59 2.82 -3.20 4.69
N GLY A 60 2.48 -3.23 3.41
CA GLY A 60 3.15 -4.10 2.44
C GLY A 60 2.64 -5.54 2.38
N THR A 61 3.39 -6.36 1.66
CA THR A 61 3.03 -7.73 1.33
C THR A 61 3.33 -8.65 2.50
N PRO A 62 2.37 -9.46 2.99
CA PRO A 62 2.61 -10.37 4.11
C PRO A 62 3.70 -11.40 3.78
N LEU A 63 4.57 -11.69 4.77
CA LEU A 63 5.67 -12.64 4.61
C LEU A 63 5.22 -14.06 4.22
N THR A 64 4.01 -14.45 4.58
CA THR A 64 3.43 -15.76 4.25
C THR A 64 3.11 -15.92 2.76
N GLU A 65 3.05 -14.84 1.97
CA GLU A 65 2.91 -14.92 0.52
C GLU A 65 4.23 -15.21 -0.20
N VAL A 66 5.37 -15.08 0.50
CA VAL A 66 6.68 -15.38 -0.07
C VAL A 66 6.90 -16.91 -0.07
N PRO A 67 7.17 -17.52 -1.24
CA PRO A 67 7.48 -18.95 -1.31
C PRO A 67 8.66 -19.32 -0.41
N GLY A 68 8.50 -20.37 0.40
CA GLY A 68 9.52 -20.83 1.34
C GLY A 68 9.48 -20.18 2.73
N ILE A 69 8.44 -19.40 3.03
CA ILE A 69 8.16 -18.85 4.37
C ILE A 69 6.86 -19.45 4.93
N ASP A 70 7.00 -20.40 5.83
CA ASP A 70 5.89 -20.90 6.65
C ASP A 70 5.50 -19.92 7.76
N GLN A 71 4.32 -20.10 8.37
CA GLN A 71 3.84 -19.26 9.47
C GLN A 71 4.86 -19.14 10.62
N ASN A 72 5.48 -20.25 11.03
CA ASN A 72 6.50 -20.24 12.08
C ASN A 72 7.72 -19.40 11.69
N ARG A 73 8.09 -19.43 10.41
CA ARG A 73 9.21 -18.64 9.89
C ARG A 73 8.85 -17.16 9.78
N ALA A 74 7.62 -16.85 9.36
CA ALA A 74 7.11 -15.48 9.36
C ALA A 74 7.12 -14.88 10.78
N VAL A 75 6.71 -15.65 11.80
CA VAL A 75 6.79 -15.22 13.21
C VAL A 75 8.25 -14.98 13.61
N ALA A 76 9.16 -15.92 13.31
CA ALA A 76 10.58 -15.76 13.65
C ALA A 76 11.22 -14.52 12.98
N LEU A 77 10.84 -14.22 11.73
CA LEU A 77 11.28 -13.03 11.00
C LEU A 77 10.69 -11.74 11.60
N SER A 78 9.41 -11.77 12.01
CA SER A 78 8.75 -10.63 12.66
C SER A 78 9.42 -10.26 13.98
N LEU A 79 9.90 -11.24 14.74
CA LEU A 79 10.67 -11.01 15.96
C LEU A 79 12.02 -10.34 15.69
N LYS A 80 12.57 -10.54 14.48
CA LYS A 80 13.80 -9.90 14.00
C LYS A 80 13.54 -8.56 13.31
N GLY A 81 12.31 -8.05 13.37
CA GLY A 81 11.92 -6.76 12.80
C GLY A 81 11.65 -6.80 11.30
N ILE A 82 11.55 -7.97 10.68
CA ILE A 82 11.17 -8.16 9.27
C ILE A 82 9.70 -8.56 9.27
N HIS A 83 8.80 -7.70 8.81
CA HIS A 83 7.35 -7.92 8.93
C HIS A 83 6.66 -8.15 7.60
N ASN A 84 7.22 -7.64 6.51
CA ASN A 84 6.65 -7.74 5.18
C ASN A 84 7.72 -8.17 4.15
N ALA A 85 7.28 -8.51 2.93
CA ALA A 85 8.18 -8.94 1.86
C ALA A 85 9.12 -7.82 1.42
N GLU A 86 8.71 -6.56 1.55
CA GLU A 86 9.49 -5.37 1.21
C GLU A 86 10.72 -5.25 2.13
N ASP A 87 10.55 -5.42 3.44
CA ASP A 87 11.63 -5.49 4.43
C ASP A 87 12.63 -6.59 4.05
N LEU A 88 12.11 -7.75 3.64
CA LEU A 88 12.92 -8.90 3.26
C LEU A 88 13.70 -8.66 1.96
N ALA A 89 13.12 -7.93 1.01
CA ALA A 89 13.71 -7.61 -0.28
C ALA A 89 14.81 -6.54 -0.18
N GLU A 90 14.62 -5.55 0.70
CA GLU A 90 15.55 -4.46 0.95
C GLU A 90 16.66 -4.80 1.95
N LEU A 91 16.52 -5.90 2.69
CA LEU A 91 17.48 -6.37 3.68
C LEU A 91 18.93 -6.41 3.13
N ASP A 92 19.86 -5.88 3.92
CA ASP A 92 21.29 -5.88 3.60
C ASP A 92 21.91 -7.26 3.89
N ASP A 93 23.03 -7.59 3.23
CA ASP A 93 23.58 -8.96 3.18
C ASP A 93 24.03 -9.45 4.57
N GLY A 94 24.56 -8.56 5.41
CA GLY A 94 24.96 -8.88 6.79
C GLY A 94 23.77 -9.25 7.68
N PRO A 95 22.80 -8.34 7.88
CA PRO A 95 21.54 -8.61 8.59
C PRO A 95 20.77 -9.81 8.02
N ALA A 96 20.74 -9.98 6.69
CA ALA A 96 20.03 -11.09 6.05
C ALA A 96 20.61 -12.45 6.40
N LYS A 97 21.94 -12.57 6.38
CA LYS A 97 22.63 -13.81 6.78
C LYS A 97 22.36 -14.15 8.25
N ASN A 98 22.36 -13.17 9.14
CA ASN A 98 22.12 -13.37 10.57
C ASN A 98 20.64 -13.63 10.90
N ALA A 99 19.72 -13.08 10.12
CA ALA A 99 18.30 -13.21 10.37
C ALA A 99 17.73 -14.52 9.82
N ILE A 100 18.14 -14.92 8.61
CA ILE A 100 17.51 -15.99 7.82
C ILE A 100 18.38 -17.25 7.74
N GLY A 101 19.72 -17.11 7.85
CA GLY A 101 20.66 -18.22 7.75
C GLY A 101 21.00 -18.62 6.31
N MET A 102 21.29 -19.91 6.10
CA MET A 102 21.56 -20.45 4.75
C MET A 102 20.29 -20.38 3.88
N GLY A 103 20.42 -19.88 2.64
CA GLY A 103 19.30 -19.69 1.71
C GLY A 103 18.63 -18.30 1.75
N TRP A 104 19.22 -17.32 2.44
CA TRP A 104 18.69 -15.96 2.50
C TRP A 104 18.61 -15.27 1.13
N LEU A 105 19.55 -15.58 0.22
CA LEU A 105 19.56 -15.04 -1.15
C LEU A 105 18.33 -15.46 -1.95
N ASP A 106 17.97 -16.74 -1.88
CA ASP A 106 16.81 -17.27 -2.60
C ASP A 106 15.51 -16.67 -2.06
N LEU A 107 15.42 -16.49 -0.74
CA LEU A 107 14.27 -15.85 -0.11
C LEU A 107 14.16 -14.37 -0.45
N ARG A 108 15.27 -13.63 -0.46
CA ARG A 108 15.30 -12.23 -0.90
C ARG A 108 14.88 -12.09 -2.36
N LYS A 109 15.34 -12.98 -3.23
CA LYS A 109 14.94 -13.03 -4.64
C LYS A 109 13.44 -13.36 -4.77
N SER A 110 12.96 -14.32 -4.00
CA SER A 110 11.54 -14.70 -3.99
C SER A 110 10.65 -13.55 -3.51
N ALA A 111 11.06 -12.84 -2.47
CA ALA A 111 10.35 -11.66 -1.96
C ALA A 111 10.26 -10.56 -3.02
N ARG A 112 11.37 -10.26 -3.72
CA ARG A 112 11.37 -9.30 -4.85
C ARG A 112 10.40 -9.69 -5.95
N ASN A 113 10.41 -10.97 -6.34
CA ASN A 113 9.50 -11.47 -7.37
C ASN A 113 8.03 -11.32 -6.95
N VAL A 114 7.68 -11.60 -5.69
CA VAL A 114 6.30 -11.44 -5.20
C VAL A 114 5.88 -9.97 -5.22
N ILE A 115 6.77 -9.06 -4.79
CA ILE A 115 6.49 -7.61 -4.83
C ILE A 115 6.23 -7.14 -6.27
N GLU A 116 7.05 -7.59 -7.23
CA GLU A 116 6.86 -7.27 -8.64
C GLU A 116 5.54 -7.85 -9.18
N LEU A 117 5.23 -9.11 -8.89
CA LEU A 117 3.97 -9.74 -9.28
C LEU A 117 2.75 -9.01 -8.69
N ASN A 118 2.82 -8.60 -7.43
CA ASN A 118 1.74 -7.87 -6.77
C ASN A 118 1.55 -6.48 -7.38
N LYS A 119 2.64 -5.78 -7.74
CA LYS A 119 2.56 -4.52 -8.50
C LYS A 119 1.88 -4.71 -9.84
N MET A 120 2.31 -5.70 -10.63
CA MET A 120 1.71 -5.98 -11.93
C MET A 120 0.23 -6.36 -11.83
N LYS A 121 -0.15 -7.16 -10.82
CA LYS A 121 -1.56 -7.48 -10.54
C LYS A 121 -2.36 -6.22 -10.19
N ALA A 122 -1.85 -5.37 -9.30
CA ALA A 122 -2.53 -4.14 -8.91
C ALA A 122 -2.72 -3.18 -10.10
N GLU A 123 -1.74 -3.09 -11.01
CA GLU A 123 -1.87 -2.30 -12.23
C GLU A 123 -2.88 -2.91 -13.21
N ALA A 124 -2.89 -4.23 -13.37
CA ALA A 124 -3.85 -4.92 -14.22
C ALA A 124 -5.29 -4.77 -13.68
N GLU A 125 -5.49 -4.84 -12.37
CA GLU A 125 -6.80 -4.62 -11.74
C GLU A 125 -7.26 -3.17 -11.90
N LYS A 126 -6.36 -2.18 -11.72
CA LYS A 126 -6.68 -0.78 -11.99
C LYS A 126 -7.06 -0.54 -13.45
N ALA A 127 -6.36 -1.17 -14.39
CA ALA A 127 -6.66 -1.07 -15.80
C ALA A 127 -8.02 -1.69 -16.14
N LYS A 128 -8.36 -2.85 -15.55
CA LYS A 128 -9.68 -3.48 -15.69
C LYS A 128 -10.79 -2.62 -15.08
N ALA A 129 -10.60 -2.12 -13.86
CA ALA A 129 -11.57 -1.25 -13.20
C ALA A 129 -11.81 0.05 -13.99
N ALA A 130 -10.76 0.61 -14.61
CA ALA A 130 -10.89 1.78 -15.48
C ALA A 130 -11.66 1.45 -16.78
N GLN A 131 -11.45 0.27 -17.37
CA GLN A 131 -12.21 -0.19 -18.55
C GLN A 131 -13.68 -0.43 -18.23
N GLU A 132 -13.98 -1.11 -17.12
CA GLU A 132 -15.37 -1.36 -16.68
C GLU A 132 -16.10 -0.05 -16.32
N ALA A 133 -15.39 0.92 -15.73
CA ALA A 133 -15.95 2.25 -15.47
C ALA A 133 -16.22 3.02 -16.77
N ALA A 134 -15.33 2.91 -17.77
CA ALA A 134 -15.51 3.51 -19.08
C ALA A 134 -16.70 2.88 -19.84
N GLU A 135 -16.83 1.55 -19.84
CA GLU A 135 -17.96 0.85 -20.46
C GLU A 135 -19.31 1.20 -19.82
N LYS A 136 -19.37 1.31 -18.48
CA LYS A 136 -20.59 1.76 -17.80
C LYS A 136 -20.97 3.20 -18.18
N SER A 137 -19.99 4.11 -18.20
CA SER A 137 -20.26 5.50 -18.62
C SER A 137 -20.71 5.63 -20.08
N ALA A 138 -20.18 4.79 -20.98
CA ALA A 138 -20.60 4.77 -22.37
C ALA A 138 -22.01 4.17 -22.56
N ALA A 139 -22.38 3.18 -21.74
CA ALA A 139 -23.72 2.61 -21.74
C ALA A 139 -24.78 3.60 -21.22
N ASP A 140 -24.47 4.34 -20.14
CA ASP A 140 -25.35 5.38 -19.60
C ASP A 140 -25.54 6.56 -20.58
N GLU A 141 -24.47 6.98 -21.29
CA GLU A 141 -24.59 8.03 -22.32
C GLU A 141 -25.37 7.58 -23.56
N ALA A 142 -25.25 6.31 -23.96
CA ALA A 142 -26.03 5.75 -25.07
C ALA A 142 -27.53 5.66 -24.73
N GLU A 143 -27.87 5.29 -23.49
CA GLU A 143 -29.26 5.23 -23.05
C GLU A 143 -29.89 6.63 -22.88
N ALA A 144 -29.10 7.62 -22.46
CA ALA A 144 -29.54 9.02 -22.38
C ALA A 144 -29.81 9.63 -23.76
N LYS A 145 -28.96 9.35 -24.76
CA LYS A 145 -29.18 9.81 -26.15
C LYS A 145 -30.39 9.14 -26.80
N ALA A 146 -30.59 7.83 -26.60
CA ALA A 146 -31.75 7.11 -27.13
C ALA A 146 -33.08 7.62 -26.57
N LYS A 147 -33.11 8.01 -25.27
CA LYS A 147 -34.31 8.62 -24.67
C LYS A 147 -34.55 10.06 -25.15
N ALA A 148 -33.49 10.83 -25.41
CA ALA A 148 -33.61 12.20 -25.92
C ALA A 148 -34.15 12.25 -27.36
N GLU A 149 -33.72 11.33 -28.24
CA GLU A 149 -34.21 11.24 -29.62
C GLU A 149 -35.68 10.76 -29.68
N ALA A 150 -36.05 9.78 -28.84
CA ALA A 150 -37.42 9.27 -28.77
C ALA A 150 -38.44 10.33 -28.25
N GLU A 151 -37.99 11.29 -27.44
CA GLU A 151 -38.84 12.38 -26.94
C GLU A 151 -38.95 13.54 -27.95
N ALA A 152 -37.91 13.75 -28.78
CA ALA A 152 -37.92 14.75 -29.85
C ALA A 152 -38.87 14.38 -30.99
N GLU A 153 -38.97 13.10 -31.35
CA GLU A 153 -39.89 12.61 -32.40
C GLU A 153 -41.36 12.74 -31.98
N LYS A 154 -41.68 12.51 -30.70
CA LYS A 154 -43.06 12.64 -30.17
C LYS A 154 -43.56 14.08 -30.17
N LYS A 155 -42.68 15.08 -30.00
CA LYS A 155 -43.06 16.51 -30.01
C LYS A 155 -43.32 17.04 -31.44
N GLN A 156 -42.63 16.51 -32.46
CA GLN A 156 -42.87 16.91 -33.85
C GLN A 156 -44.17 16.32 -34.44
N ALA A 157 -44.59 15.14 -33.98
CA ALA A 157 -45.86 14.54 -34.40
C ALA A 157 -47.08 15.33 -33.88
N ASN A 158 -46.99 15.93 -32.69
CA ASN A 158 -48.12 16.63 -32.07
C ASN A 158 -48.36 18.06 -32.59
N GLN A 159 -47.37 18.69 -33.25
CA GLN A 159 -47.53 20.03 -33.85
C GLN A 159 -48.19 20.03 -35.24
N LYS A 160 -48.28 18.87 -35.91
CA LYS A 160 -48.93 18.77 -37.23
C LYS A 160 -50.45 18.51 -37.18
N GLN A 161 -51.03 18.40 -35.98
CA GLN A 161 -52.45 18.05 -35.80
C GLN A 161 -53.33 19.16 -35.19
N THR A 162 -52.95 20.44 -35.27
CA THR A 162 -53.92 21.52 -35.01
C THR A 162 -54.69 21.86 -36.30
N PRO A 163 -55.96 21.42 -36.45
CA PRO A 163 -56.76 21.75 -37.61
C PRO A 163 -57.15 23.23 -37.60
N LYS A 164 -56.98 23.85 -38.77
CA LYS A 164 -57.55 25.14 -39.17
C LYS A 164 -59.08 25.03 -39.07
N ALA A 165 -59.68 25.61 -38.04
CA ALA A 165 -61.10 25.97 -37.99
C ALA A 165 -61.16 27.50 -38.15
N SER A 166 -61.55 27.97 -39.33
CA SER A 166 -62.92 28.38 -39.71
C SER A 166 -63.29 29.75 -39.15
#